data_AF-A0A950EXC2-F1
#
_entry.id   AF-A0A950EXC2-F1
#
_cell.length_a   1.000
_cell.length_b   1.000
_cell.length_c   1.000
_cell.angle_alpha   90.00
_cell.angle_beta   90.00
_cell.angle_gamma   90.00
#
_symmetry.space_group_name_H-M   'P 1'
#
loop_
_entity.id
_entity.type
_entity.pdbx_description
1 polymer ?
#
loop_
_entity_poly.entity_id
_entity_poly.type
_entity_poly.pdbx_seq_one_letter_code
_entity_poly.pdbx_strand_id
1 'polypeptide(L)'
;MTILQRTLSWWILSATAFLPGMTSGTAAAAKADDDDAAAAAKTEELLKAMTLDEKIGQMTQVDLKAIKDKADIARYALGSMLSGGDSDPDDITALGWARTHDELQSWALKSRLKIPLIYGIDAVHGHNNVDGAVVFPHNIGLGAMRDPGLVEKAARITALEMVGTGIRWAFAPCLAVARDERWGRTYESFGENPELAEVMGAAAVRGLQGATLGETTSVLACAKHFVGDGGTTRGVDQGHTECDLATLRNIHLPGYLGAIKAGASSVMASYSNWNGKKMHGNHDLLTDLLKKELGFHGFVVSDWAAIDQLSHDYKTAIETSINAGIDMVMIPNGPGQKNNYVEFITLLKELVNEGKVPRSRIDDAVRRILFIKCKMQLSDHPFSDPALTSAVGSAGHRQVARECVRKSLVLLKNEKRALPLSKQARRLVVAGQA
;
A
#
# COMPACT_ATOMS: atom_id res chain seq x y z
N MET A 1 -63.19 -18.61 48.97
CA MET A 1 -64.08 -18.63 47.78
C MET A 1 -63.31 -17.94 46.67
N THR A 2 -62.82 -18.54 45.58
CA THR A 2 -62.98 -19.86 44.92
C THR A 2 -61.79 -19.91 43.94
N ILE A 3 -60.74 -20.69 44.20
CA ILE A 3 -60.35 -21.95 43.53
C ILE A 3 -60.28 -21.89 42.00
N LEU A 4 -59.06 -21.98 41.45
CA LEU A 4 -58.63 -22.85 40.34
C LEU A 4 -57.07 -22.86 40.34
N GLN A 5 -56.37 -23.74 41.07
CA GLN A 5 -55.92 -25.10 40.72
C GLN A 5 -55.30 -25.30 39.33
N ARG A 6 -53.97 -25.50 39.31
CA ARG A 6 -53.20 -26.64 38.71
C ARG A 6 -51.70 -26.41 39.01
N THR A 7 -51.11 -27.05 40.04
CA THR A 7 -50.35 -28.35 40.03
C THR A 7 -49.14 -28.33 39.09
N LEU A 8 -47.94 -28.84 39.35
CA LEU A 8 -47.14 -29.44 40.46
C LEU A 8 -45.78 -29.72 39.74
N SER A 9 -44.59 -29.35 40.22
CA SER A 9 -43.67 -30.18 41.03
C SER A 9 -42.27 -30.17 40.41
N TRP A 10 -41.28 -30.23 41.30
CA TRP A 10 -39.85 -30.26 41.08
C TRP A 10 -39.31 -31.63 40.64
N TRP A 11 -38.18 -31.65 39.93
CA TRP A 11 -37.10 -32.62 40.13
C TRP A 11 -35.74 -31.96 39.84
N ILE A 12 -34.84 -32.04 40.82
CA ILE A 12 -33.39 -31.89 40.68
C ILE A 12 -32.85 -33.23 40.16
N LEU A 13 -31.98 -33.25 39.15
CA LEU A 13 -30.89 -34.23 39.04
C LEU A 13 -29.85 -33.82 37.96
N SER A 14 -28.59 -33.71 38.40
CA SER A 14 -27.36 -34.19 37.77
C SER A 14 -26.89 -33.73 36.38
N ALA A 15 -25.74 -33.05 36.42
CA ALA A 15 -24.50 -33.32 35.66
C ALA A 15 -24.58 -33.44 34.12
N THR A 16 -23.95 -32.49 33.42
CA THR A 16 -22.75 -32.76 32.59
C THR A 16 -22.14 -31.45 32.11
N ALA A 17 -20.86 -31.27 32.42
CA ALA A 17 -20.04 -30.21 31.85
C ALA A 17 -19.83 -30.51 30.35
N PHE A 18 -20.41 -29.69 29.48
CA PHE A 18 -20.06 -29.65 28.07
C PHE A 18 -18.99 -28.57 27.86
N LEU A 19 -17.74 -29.02 27.81
CA LEU A 19 -16.66 -28.29 27.16
C LEU A 19 -16.95 -28.27 25.65
N PRO A 20 -17.02 -27.11 24.97
CA PRO A 20 -16.96 -27.09 23.53
C PRO A 20 -15.51 -27.39 23.14
N GLY A 21 -15.28 -28.60 22.63
CA GLY A 21 -14.05 -28.95 21.97
C GLY A 21 -13.80 -27.99 20.82
N MET A 22 -12.65 -27.33 20.85
CA MET A 22 -12.08 -26.66 19.68
C MET A 22 -11.80 -27.73 18.62
N THR A 23 -12.76 -27.96 17.73
CA THR A 23 -12.47 -28.62 16.47
C THR A 23 -11.63 -27.66 15.66
N SER A 24 -10.37 -28.04 15.45
CA SER A 24 -9.45 -27.47 14.48
C SER A 24 -10.15 -27.41 13.12
N GLY A 25 -10.72 -26.24 12.79
CA GLY A 25 -11.14 -25.92 11.46
C GLY A 25 -9.89 -25.84 10.61
N THR A 26 -9.63 -26.89 9.82
CA THR A 26 -8.74 -26.80 8.67
C THR A 26 -9.23 -25.63 7.82
N ALA A 27 -8.46 -24.54 7.82
CA ALA A 27 -8.65 -23.45 6.88
C ALA A 27 -8.77 -24.08 5.49
N ALA A 28 -9.93 -23.92 4.87
CA ALA A 28 -10.11 -24.33 3.49
C ALA A 28 -9.08 -23.54 2.67
N ALA A 29 -8.04 -24.24 2.20
CA ALA A 29 -7.11 -23.69 1.24
C ALA A 29 -7.95 -23.22 0.06
N ALA A 30 -7.99 -21.90 -0.16
CA ALA A 30 -8.55 -21.33 -1.35
C ALA A 30 -7.89 -22.05 -2.53
N LYS A 31 -8.69 -22.69 -3.38
CA LYS A 31 -8.22 -23.30 -4.61
C LYS A 31 -7.48 -22.20 -5.35
N ALA A 32 -6.18 -22.35 -5.57
CA ALA A 32 -5.40 -21.40 -6.34
C ALA A 32 -6.12 -21.20 -7.66
N ASP A 33 -6.44 -19.94 -7.99
CA ASP A 33 -7.01 -19.59 -9.27
C ASP A 33 -6.05 -20.05 -10.38
N ASP A 34 -6.56 -20.49 -11.53
CA ASP A 34 -5.71 -21.01 -12.61
C ASP A 34 -4.70 -19.94 -13.07
N ASP A 35 -5.07 -18.66 -12.96
CA ASP A 35 -4.21 -17.50 -13.20
C ASP A 35 -3.04 -17.38 -12.22
N ASP A 36 -3.26 -17.69 -10.93
CA ASP A 36 -2.19 -17.66 -9.92
C ASP A 36 -1.18 -18.79 -10.15
N ALA A 37 -1.65 -19.95 -10.60
CA ALA A 37 -0.77 -21.06 -10.98
C ALA A 37 0.10 -20.72 -12.21
N ALA A 38 -0.49 -20.07 -13.21
CA ALA A 38 0.24 -19.59 -14.39
C ALA A 38 1.28 -18.52 -14.02
N ALA A 39 0.90 -17.54 -13.18
CA ALA A 39 1.81 -16.52 -12.68
C ALA A 39 2.98 -17.11 -11.88
N ALA A 40 2.70 -18.10 -11.02
CA ALA A 40 3.74 -18.81 -10.27
C ALA A 40 4.69 -19.59 -11.17
N ALA A 41 4.18 -20.30 -12.18
CA ALA A 41 5.01 -21.03 -13.14
C ALA A 41 5.93 -20.08 -13.92
N LYS A 42 5.39 -18.95 -14.40
CA LYS A 42 6.19 -17.94 -15.12
C LYS A 42 7.24 -17.29 -14.23
N THR A 43 6.90 -17.06 -12.97
CA THR A 43 7.82 -16.55 -11.95
C THR A 43 9.04 -17.45 -11.79
N GLU A 44 8.85 -18.76 -11.63
CA GLU A 44 9.96 -19.70 -11.48
C GLU A 44 10.81 -19.82 -12.75
N GLU A 45 10.21 -19.73 -13.94
CA GLU A 45 10.94 -19.69 -15.20
C GLU A 45 11.87 -18.48 -15.27
N LEU A 46 11.34 -17.28 -15.00
CA LEU A 46 12.11 -16.04 -14.99
C LEU A 46 13.21 -16.07 -13.92
N LEU A 47 12.87 -16.47 -12.69
CA LEU A 47 13.81 -16.50 -11.57
C LEU A 47 15.00 -17.43 -11.83
N LYS A 48 14.78 -18.57 -12.51
CA LYS A 48 15.85 -19.51 -12.93
C LYS A 48 16.72 -18.92 -14.04
N ALA A 49 16.13 -18.14 -14.94
CA ALA A 49 16.85 -17.52 -16.05
C ALA A 49 17.69 -16.30 -15.63
N MET A 50 17.41 -15.69 -14.47
CA MET A 50 18.06 -14.47 -14.01
C MET A 50 19.46 -14.68 -13.42
N THR A 51 20.35 -13.76 -13.72
CA THR A 51 21.63 -13.57 -13.03
C THR A 51 21.42 -12.93 -11.65
N LEU A 52 22.45 -12.92 -10.81
CA LEU A 52 22.40 -12.20 -9.52
C LEU A 52 22.18 -10.70 -9.72
N ASP A 53 22.78 -10.10 -10.75
CA ASP A 53 22.67 -8.67 -11.02
C ASP A 53 21.24 -8.30 -11.43
N GLU A 54 20.61 -9.11 -12.27
CA GLU A 54 19.20 -8.91 -12.64
C GLU A 54 18.26 -9.09 -11.43
N LYS A 55 18.58 -10.01 -10.51
CA LYS A 55 17.82 -10.22 -9.27
C LYS A 55 17.89 -9.01 -8.36
N ILE A 56 19.08 -8.48 -8.13
CA ILE A 56 19.29 -7.24 -7.35
C ILE A 56 18.62 -6.05 -8.04
N GLY A 57 18.68 -5.99 -9.37
CA GLY A 57 17.95 -5.00 -10.17
C GLY A 57 16.45 -5.00 -9.87
N GLN A 58 15.82 -6.17 -9.81
CA GLN A 58 14.40 -6.29 -9.46
C GLN A 58 14.06 -5.79 -8.06
N MET A 59 15.00 -5.88 -7.10
CA MET A 59 14.84 -5.38 -5.74
C MET A 59 15.07 -3.86 -5.63
N THR A 60 15.43 -3.19 -6.72
CA THR A 60 15.77 -1.77 -6.76
C THR A 60 14.60 -0.97 -7.34
N GLN A 61 14.06 -0.06 -6.54
CA GLN A 61 13.11 0.96 -6.98
C GLN A 61 13.77 2.33 -6.97
N VAL A 62 13.73 3.03 -8.09
CA VAL A 62 14.45 4.31 -8.26
C VAL A 62 13.48 5.45 -8.54
N ASP A 63 13.68 6.59 -7.87
CA ASP A 63 12.89 7.79 -8.13
C ASP A 63 13.17 8.38 -9.53
N LEU A 64 12.13 8.94 -10.16
CA LEU A 64 12.19 9.54 -11.49
C LEU A 64 13.31 10.59 -11.61
N LYS A 65 13.46 11.48 -10.63
CA LYS A 65 14.46 12.57 -10.65
C LYS A 65 15.86 12.06 -10.37
N ALA A 66 16.00 10.85 -9.81
CA ALA A 66 17.29 10.20 -9.57
C ALA A 66 17.93 9.62 -10.84
N ILE A 67 17.11 9.17 -11.80
CA ILE A 67 17.60 8.63 -13.08
C ILE A 67 18.05 9.77 -14.00
N LYS A 68 19.36 9.88 -14.21
CA LYS A 68 19.95 10.84 -15.18
C LYS A 68 20.27 10.20 -16.52
N ASP A 69 20.78 8.97 -16.52
CA ASP A 69 20.96 8.14 -17.72
C ASP A 69 19.85 7.08 -17.75
N LYS A 70 18.84 7.24 -18.63
CA LYS A 70 17.72 6.29 -18.73
C LYS A 70 18.18 4.89 -19.18
N ALA A 71 19.36 4.76 -19.79
CA ALA A 71 19.94 3.46 -20.11
C ALA A 71 20.25 2.62 -18.85
N ASP A 72 20.36 3.25 -17.68
CA ASP A 72 20.55 2.55 -16.41
C ASP A 72 19.41 1.58 -16.07
N ILE A 73 18.18 1.87 -16.53
CA ILE A 73 17.03 0.97 -16.38
C ILE A 73 17.33 -0.39 -16.99
N ALA A 74 17.85 -0.41 -18.22
CA ALA A 74 18.22 -1.63 -18.91
C ALA A 74 19.52 -2.23 -18.37
N ARG A 75 20.52 -1.37 -18.12
CA ARG A 75 21.88 -1.74 -17.67
C ARG A 75 21.85 -2.49 -16.34
N TYR A 76 21.03 -2.03 -15.40
CA TYR A 76 20.90 -2.61 -14.06
C TYR A 76 19.64 -3.47 -13.89
N ALA A 77 18.87 -3.69 -14.97
CA ALA A 77 17.63 -4.46 -14.94
C ALA A 77 16.68 -4.02 -13.81
N LEU A 78 16.51 -2.70 -13.65
CA LEU A 78 15.75 -2.10 -12.56
C LEU A 78 14.33 -2.70 -12.48
N GLY A 79 13.88 -2.99 -11.26
CA GLY A 79 12.59 -3.60 -11.01
C GLY A 79 11.46 -2.60 -11.01
N SER A 80 11.72 -1.38 -10.55
CA SER A 80 10.66 -0.41 -10.38
C SER A 80 11.18 1.02 -10.53
N MET A 81 10.27 1.88 -10.97
CA MET A 81 10.39 3.32 -10.89
C MET A 81 9.35 3.86 -9.91
N LEU A 82 9.60 5.04 -9.35
CA LEU A 82 8.56 5.81 -8.68
C LEU A 82 8.66 7.30 -8.99
N SER A 83 7.62 8.03 -8.61
CA SER A 83 7.70 9.47 -8.38
C SER A 83 7.35 9.75 -6.93
N GLY A 84 8.29 10.30 -6.17
CA GLY A 84 7.99 10.94 -4.89
C GLY A 84 7.13 12.20 -5.06
N GLY A 85 6.73 12.80 -3.94
CA GLY A 85 5.78 13.93 -3.91
C GLY A 85 6.16 15.14 -4.77
N ASP A 86 7.46 15.38 -4.97
CA ASP A 86 8.01 16.48 -5.79
C ASP A 86 8.76 15.99 -7.05
N SER A 87 8.60 14.72 -7.41
CA SER A 87 9.33 14.06 -8.50
C SER A 87 8.49 13.91 -9.76
N ASP A 88 7.78 14.96 -10.13
CA ASP A 88 6.90 14.99 -11.29
C ASP A 88 7.70 15.09 -12.61
N PRO A 89 7.19 14.56 -13.73
CA PRO A 89 7.72 14.89 -15.06
C PRO A 89 7.54 16.39 -15.36
N ASP A 90 8.23 16.90 -16.38
CA ASP A 90 8.14 18.33 -16.74
C ASP A 90 6.72 18.71 -17.24
N ASP A 91 6.03 17.78 -17.89
CA ASP A 91 4.62 17.88 -18.26
C ASP A 91 3.79 17.04 -17.28
N ILE A 92 3.15 17.71 -16.33
CA ILE A 92 2.38 17.08 -15.26
C ILE A 92 0.95 16.71 -15.65
N THR A 93 0.57 16.88 -16.92
CA THR A 93 -0.73 16.43 -17.43
C THR A 93 -0.79 14.91 -17.56
N ALA A 94 -1.99 14.32 -17.63
CA ALA A 94 -2.15 12.88 -17.82
C ALA A 94 -1.37 12.34 -19.05
N LEU A 95 -1.32 13.11 -20.14
CA LEU A 95 -0.56 12.75 -21.34
C LEU A 95 0.96 12.84 -21.10
N GLY A 96 1.42 13.85 -20.37
CA GLY A 96 2.83 13.99 -19.98
C GLY A 96 3.32 12.78 -19.18
N TRP A 97 2.56 12.42 -18.14
CA TRP A 97 2.82 11.22 -17.35
C TRP A 97 2.81 9.93 -18.17
N ALA A 98 1.81 9.72 -19.03
CA ALA A 98 1.73 8.56 -19.91
C ALA A 98 2.97 8.43 -20.82
N ARG A 99 3.41 9.56 -21.41
CA ARG A 99 4.64 9.59 -22.24
C ARG A 99 5.89 9.26 -21.44
N THR A 100 6.03 9.81 -20.23
CA THR A 100 7.16 9.51 -19.34
C THR A 100 7.17 8.03 -18.97
N HIS A 101 6.03 7.47 -18.56
CA HIS A 101 5.89 6.05 -18.27
C HIS A 101 6.35 5.18 -19.44
N ASP A 102 5.82 5.43 -20.64
CA ASP A 102 6.11 4.62 -21.83
C ASP A 102 7.57 4.70 -22.25
N GLU A 103 8.20 5.86 -22.09
CA GLU A 103 9.63 6.03 -22.34
C GLU A 103 10.45 5.15 -21.39
N LEU A 104 10.21 5.20 -20.08
CA LEU A 104 10.95 4.39 -19.11
C LEU A 104 10.72 2.90 -19.34
N GLN A 105 9.49 2.51 -19.66
CA GLN A 105 9.18 1.12 -19.99
C GLN A 105 9.93 0.64 -21.23
N SER A 106 10.05 1.49 -22.26
CA SER A 106 10.82 1.17 -23.46
C SER A 106 12.28 0.83 -23.16
N TRP A 107 12.86 1.42 -22.09
CA TRP A 107 14.21 1.08 -21.64
C TRP A 107 14.25 -0.28 -20.94
N ALA A 108 13.29 -0.58 -20.07
CA ALA A 108 13.22 -1.89 -19.41
C ALA A 108 13.13 -3.05 -20.42
N LEU A 109 12.38 -2.86 -21.50
CA LEU A 109 12.21 -3.85 -22.57
C LEU A 109 13.45 -4.01 -23.49
N LYS A 110 14.51 -3.20 -23.31
CA LYS A 110 15.82 -3.41 -23.95
C LYS A 110 16.73 -4.36 -23.15
N SER A 111 16.39 -4.68 -21.90
CA SER A 111 17.15 -5.63 -21.08
C SER A 111 17.06 -7.06 -21.65
N ARG A 112 17.98 -7.93 -21.26
CA ARG A 112 18.08 -9.31 -21.77
C ARG A 112 16.80 -10.12 -21.59
N LEU A 113 16.18 -10.04 -20.41
CA LEU A 113 14.94 -10.75 -20.08
C LEU A 113 13.67 -9.93 -20.32
N LYS A 114 13.81 -8.64 -20.66
CA LYS A 114 12.69 -7.74 -20.98
C LYS A 114 11.59 -7.71 -19.90
N ILE A 115 11.98 -7.81 -18.63
CA ILE A 115 11.02 -7.77 -17.52
C ILE A 115 10.50 -6.33 -17.39
N PRO A 116 9.18 -6.09 -17.51
CA PRO A 116 8.57 -4.76 -17.32
C PRO A 116 8.92 -4.12 -15.99
N LEU A 117 9.03 -2.79 -15.95
CA LEU A 117 8.96 -2.04 -14.70
C LEU A 117 7.56 -2.16 -14.10
N ILE A 118 7.49 -2.11 -12.77
CA ILE A 118 6.29 -1.64 -12.08
C ILE A 118 6.54 -0.19 -11.65
N TYR A 119 5.66 0.74 -12.00
CA TYR A 119 5.79 2.15 -11.64
C TYR A 119 4.87 2.45 -10.45
N GLY A 120 5.45 2.95 -9.34
CA GLY A 120 4.74 3.36 -8.13
C GLY A 120 4.54 4.87 -7.98
N ILE A 121 3.44 5.30 -7.38
CA ILE A 121 3.21 6.70 -7.00
C ILE A 121 2.27 6.81 -5.79
N ASP A 122 2.39 7.91 -5.03
CA ASP A 122 1.44 8.29 -3.99
C ASP A 122 0.12 8.80 -4.58
N ALA A 123 -0.76 7.88 -4.98
CA ALA A 123 -2.14 8.17 -5.35
C ALA A 123 -3.09 7.99 -4.13
N VAL A 124 -2.88 8.81 -3.10
CA VAL A 124 -3.43 8.60 -1.74
C VAL A 124 -4.81 9.19 -1.53
N HIS A 125 -5.25 10.08 -2.41
CA HIS A 125 -6.59 10.68 -2.39
C HIS A 125 -7.05 11.06 -3.80
N GLY A 126 -6.85 10.12 -4.74
CA GLY A 126 -6.87 10.39 -6.18
C GLY A 126 -5.47 10.31 -6.75
N HIS A 127 -5.31 10.49 -8.06
CA HIS A 127 -4.00 10.54 -8.71
C HIS A 127 -3.38 11.94 -8.53
N ASN A 128 -3.09 12.29 -7.27
CA ASN A 128 -2.93 13.67 -6.81
C ASN A 128 -1.72 14.45 -7.37
N ASN A 129 -0.76 13.79 -8.00
CA ASN A 129 0.37 14.44 -8.68
C ASN A 129 0.05 14.86 -10.13
N VAL A 130 -1.10 14.44 -10.68
CA VAL A 130 -1.46 14.69 -12.08
C VAL A 130 -2.38 15.89 -12.19
N ASP A 131 -1.98 16.88 -12.97
CA ASP A 131 -2.82 18.04 -13.24
C ASP A 131 -4.10 17.62 -13.96
N GLY A 132 -5.22 18.15 -13.45
CA GLY A 132 -6.55 17.80 -13.91
C GLY A 132 -7.15 16.52 -13.34
N ALA A 133 -6.40 15.67 -12.63
CA ALA A 133 -6.95 14.47 -11.98
C ALA A 133 -7.99 14.82 -10.89
N VAL A 134 -8.81 13.84 -10.52
CA VAL A 134 -9.80 14.02 -9.44
C VAL A 134 -9.14 13.85 -8.08
N VAL A 135 -9.26 14.88 -7.25
CA VAL A 135 -8.84 14.87 -5.85
C VAL A 135 -10.06 14.57 -4.97
N PHE A 136 -9.96 13.50 -4.19
CA PHE A 136 -10.93 13.09 -3.18
C PHE A 136 -10.59 13.71 -1.81
N PRO A 137 -11.55 13.75 -0.86
CA PRO A 137 -11.20 14.01 0.54
C PRO A 137 -10.11 13.06 1.01
N HIS A 138 -9.18 13.55 1.83
CA HIS A 138 -8.24 12.67 2.52
C HIS A 138 -8.95 11.68 3.44
N ASN A 139 -8.23 10.63 3.83
CA ASN A 139 -8.76 9.47 4.54
C ASN A 139 -9.53 9.83 5.81
N ILE A 140 -9.14 10.84 6.58
CA ILE A 140 -9.90 11.23 7.78
C ILE A 140 -11.33 11.67 7.44
N GLY A 141 -11.49 12.39 6.33
CA GLY A 141 -12.80 12.77 5.79
C GLY A 141 -13.54 11.56 5.24
N LEU A 142 -12.85 10.66 4.54
CA LEU A 142 -13.46 9.42 4.05
C LEU A 142 -13.95 8.51 5.19
N GLY A 143 -13.17 8.43 6.27
CA GLY A 143 -13.53 7.71 7.48
C GLY A 143 -14.76 8.31 8.15
N ALA A 144 -14.87 9.64 8.22
CA ALA A 144 -16.04 10.33 8.76
C ALA A 144 -17.36 9.98 8.04
N MET A 145 -17.30 9.58 6.76
CA MET A 145 -18.48 9.15 5.99
C MET A 145 -19.09 7.84 6.50
N ARG A 146 -18.28 6.96 7.12
CA ARG A 146 -18.65 5.58 7.49
C ARG A 146 -19.27 4.79 6.33
N ASP A 147 -18.80 5.05 5.10
CA ASP A 147 -19.32 4.47 3.86
C ASP A 147 -18.19 3.75 3.07
N PRO A 148 -17.91 2.47 3.37
CA PRO A 148 -16.88 1.71 2.66
C PRO A 148 -17.19 1.52 1.18
N GLY A 149 -18.47 1.47 0.78
CA GLY A 149 -18.84 1.37 -0.63
C GLY A 149 -18.41 2.59 -1.42
N LEU A 150 -18.51 3.78 -0.82
CA LEU A 150 -18.05 5.01 -1.45
C LEU A 150 -16.51 5.13 -1.46
N VAL A 151 -15.81 4.59 -0.45
CA VAL A 151 -14.34 4.46 -0.46
C VAL A 151 -13.88 3.54 -1.59
N GLU A 152 -14.53 2.38 -1.76
CA GLU A 152 -14.24 1.44 -2.85
C GLU A 152 -14.45 2.10 -4.22
N LYS A 153 -15.53 2.87 -4.39
CA LYS A 153 -15.81 3.61 -5.62
C LYS A 153 -14.79 4.72 -5.89
N ALA A 154 -14.36 5.45 -4.86
CA ALA A 154 -13.32 6.47 -4.98
C ALA A 154 -11.98 5.83 -5.39
N ALA A 155 -11.58 4.76 -4.71
CA ALA A 155 -10.38 3.98 -5.04
C ALA A 155 -10.43 3.39 -6.45
N ARG A 156 -11.60 2.91 -6.91
CA ARG A 156 -11.79 2.44 -8.28
C ARG A 156 -11.53 3.54 -9.31
N ILE A 157 -12.05 4.74 -9.06
CA ILE A 157 -11.80 5.91 -9.91
C ILE A 157 -10.32 6.29 -9.89
N THR A 158 -9.69 6.35 -8.71
CA THR A 158 -8.25 6.59 -8.59
C THR A 158 -7.45 5.66 -9.48
N ALA A 159 -7.73 4.36 -9.43
CA ALA A 159 -7.03 3.39 -10.25
C ALA A 159 -7.30 3.54 -11.76
N LEU A 160 -8.53 3.89 -12.17
CA LEU A 160 -8.81 4.19 -13.58
C LEU A 160 -8.00 5.39 -14.08
N GLU A 161 -7.87 6.44 -13.26
CA GLU A 161 -7.07 7.62 -13.62
C GLU A 161 -5.56 7.30 -13.63
N MET A 162 -5.08 6.46 -12.72
CA MET A 162 -3.69 5.99 -12.72
C MET A 162 -3.33 5.16 -13.94
N VAL A 163 -4.18 4.20 -14.32
CA VAL A 163 -3.98 3.41 -15.55
C VAL A 163 -3.99 4.33 -16.77
N GLY A 164 -4.78 5.41 -16.76
CA GLY A 164 -4.75 6.46 -17.77
C GLY A 164 -3.39 7.16 -17.93
N THR A 165 -2.50 7.07 -16.95
CA THR A 165 -1.11 7.55 -17.05
C THR A 165 -0.09 6.43 -17.16
N GLY A 166 -0.52 5.19 -17.36
CA GLY A 166 0.32 3.99 -17.41
C GLY A 166 0.78 3.45 -16.04
N ILE A 167 0.61 4.20 -14.96
CA ILE A 167 1.09 3.83 -13.62
C ILE A 167 0.16 2.78 -12.99
N ARG A 168 0.72 1.66 -12.52
CA ARG A 168 -0.07 0.51 -12.02
C ARG A 168 0.24 0.09 -10.59
N TRP A 169 0.86 0.95 -9.79
CA TRP A 169 1.07 0.70 -8.37
C TRP A 169 0.82 1.97 -7.54
N ALA A 170 -0.19 1.91 -6.67
CA ALA A 170 -0.53 2.98 -5.74
C ALA A 170 0.13 2.73 -4.38
N PHE A 171 0.81 3.72 -3.83
CA PHE A 171 1.23 3.71 -2.43
C PHE A 171 0.06 4.05 -1.50
N ALA A 172 -1.04 3.30 -1.61
CA ALA A 172 -2.28 3.47 -0.88
C ALA A 172 -2.99 2.11 -0.69
N PRO A 173 -3.80 1.94 0.37
CA PRO A 173 -4.16 2.93 1.39
C PRO A 173 -3.15 3.05 2.56
N CYS A 174 -3.12 4.23 3.18
CA CYS A 174 -2.59 4.40 4.53
C CYS A 174 -3.59 3.81 5.55
N LEU A 175 -3.12 2.84 6.34
CA LEU A 175 -3.89 2.07 7.32
C LEU A 175 -3.53 2.44 8.76
N ALA A 176 -2.78 3.54 8.93
CA ALA A 176 -2.45 4.08 10.23
C ALA A 176 -3.72 4.29 11.06
N VAL A 177 -3.67 3.87 12.31
CA VAL A 177 -4.68 4.22 13.31
C VAL A 177 -4.09 5.35 14.13
N ALA A 178 -4.42 6.59 13.79
CA ALA A 178 -3.85 7.77 14.43
C ALA A 178 -4.32 7.85 15.89
N ARG A 179 -3.38 7.81 16.85
CA ARG A 179 -3.65 7.84 18.29
C ARG A 179 -3.32 9.17 18.95
N ASP A 180 -2.71 10.07 18.19
CA ASP A 180 -2.32 11.40 18.64
C ASP A 180 -2.42 12.39 17.47
N GLU A 181 -3.38 13.32 17.54
CA GLU A 181 -3.70 14.25 16.46
C GLU A 181 -2.59 15.28 16.19
N ARG A 182 -1.56 15.36 17.04
CA ARG A 182 -0.35 16.14 16.77
C ARG A 182 0.47 15.57 15.62
N TRP A 183 0.22 14.31 15.25
CA TRP A 183 0.90 13.67 14.13
C TRP A 183 0.55 14.35 12.81
N GLY A 184 1.58 14.80 12.09
CA GLY A 184 1.43 15.53 10.84
C GLY A 184 0.70 14.75 9.73
N ARG A 185 0.59 13.43 9.87
CA ARG A 185 -0.10 12.54 8.92
C ARG A 185 -1.45 12.03 9.44
N THR A 186 -2.00 12.63 10.50
CA THR A 186 -3.32 12.26 11.05
C THR A 186 -4.42 12.26 9.97
N TYR A 187 -4.35 13.19 9.01
CA TYR A 187 -5.33 13.26 7.92
C TYR A 187 -5.28 12.07 6.95
N GLU A 188 -4.17 11.34 6.88
CA GLU A 188 -4.01 10.11 6.09
C GLU A 188 -4.58 8.87 6.79
N SER A 189 -4.88 8.96 8.09
CA SER A 189 -5.61 7.92 8.80
C SER A 189 -7.11 8.04 8.53
N PHE A 190 -7.81 6.91 8.39
CA PHE A 190 -9.28 6.92 8.38
C PHE A 190 -9.87 7.36 9.73
N GLY A 191 -9.09 7.31 10.81
CA GLY A 191 -9.46 7.73 12.15
C GLY A 191 -8.77 6.91 13.22
N GLU A 192 -9.13 7.16 14.47
CA GLU A 192 -8.48 6.51 15.63
C GLU A 192 -9.00 5.10 15.95
N ASN A 193 -10.03 4.61 15.24
CA ASN A 193 -10.64 3.30 15.49
C ASN A 193 -10.04 2.21 14.57
N PRO A 194 -9.47 1.12 15.12
CA PRO A 194 -8.91 0.02 14.32
C PRO A 194 -9.89 -0.67 13.37
N GLU A 195 -11.14 -0.89 13.78
CA GLU A 195 -12.18 -1.52 12.95
C GLU A 195 -12.49 -0.65 11.71
N LEU A 196 -12.43 0.67 11.87
CA LEU A 196 -12.62 1.58 10.74
C LEU A 196 -11.47 1.45 9.73
N ALA A 197 -10.23 1.37 10.18
CA ALA A 197 -9.08 1.16 9.30
C ALA A 197 -9.16 -0.20 8.59
N GLU A 198 -9.64 -1.25 9.25
CA GLU A 198 -9.88 -2.57 8.65
C GLU A 198 -10.91 -2.49 7.52
N VAL A 199 -12.10 -1.93 7.80
CA VAL A 199 -13.21 -1.89 6.84
C VAL A 199 -12.92 -0.95 5.66
N MET A 200 -12.39 0.25 5.93
CA MET A 200 -12.06 1.23 4.89
C MET A 200 -10.83 0.82 4.08
N GLY A 201 -9.82 0.25 4.75
CA GLY A 201 -8.63 -0.28 4.09
C GLY A 201 -8.96 -1.39 3.11
N ALA A 202 -9.77 -2.37 3.52
CA ALA A 202 -10.23 -3.45 2.65
C ALA A 202 -11.02 -2.92 1.45
N ALA A 203 -11.86 -1.89 1.63
CA ALA A 203 -12.61 -1.25 0.56
C ALA A 203 -11.70 -0.53 -0.44
N ALA A 204 -10.70 0.22 0.04
CA ALA A 204 -9.73 0.88 -0.83
C ALA A 204 -8.92 -0.13 -1.66
N VAL A 205 -8.50 -1.25 -1.06
CA VAL A 205 -7.78 -2.33 -1.76
C VAL A 205 -8.62 -2.93 -2.87
N ARG A 206 -9.88 -3.29 -2.61
CA ARG A 206 -10.78 -3.81 -3.65
C ARG A 206 -11.02 -2.80 -4.77
N GLY A 207 -11.18 -1.53 -4.42
CA GLY A 207 -11.34 -0.46 -5.40
C GLY A 207 -10.13 -0.33 -6.33
N LEU A 208 -8.91 -0.30 -5.77
CA LEU A 208 -7.67 -0.18 -6.56
C LEU A 208 -7.42 -1.42 -7.44
N GLN A 209 -7.52 -2.61 -6.85
CA GLN A 209 -7.15 -3.86 -7.52
C GLN A 209 -8.26 -4.45 -8.40
N GLY A 210 -9.51 -4.03 -8.21
CA GLY A 210 -10.66 -4.64 -8.92
C GLY A 210 -10.93 -6.07 -8.49
N ALA A 211 -11.57 -6.83 -9.38
CA ALA A 211 -11.88 -8.23 -9.11
C ALA A 211 -10.62 -9.10 -9.18
N THR A 212 -9.73 -8.83 -10.15
CA THR A 212 -8.47 -9.54 -10.32
C THR A 212 -7.33 -8.58 -10.65
N LEU A 213 -6.12 -8.89 -10.16
CA LEU A 213 -4.95 -8.03 -10.37
C LEU A 213 -4.48 -7.97 -11.84
N GLY A 214 -4.85 -8.96 -12.66
CA GLY A 214 -4.46 -9.07 -14.08
C GLY A 214 -5.28 -8.20 -15.04
N GLU A 215 -6.39 -7.62 -14.59
CA GLU A 215 -7.19 -6.72 -15.43
C GLU A 215 -6.41 -5.48 -15.86
N THR A 216 -6.62 -5.01 -17.09
CA THR A 216 -5.93 -3.83 -17.63
C THR A 216 -6.24 -2.55 -16.86
N THR A 217 -7.37 -2.50 -16.16
CA THR A 217 -7.80 -1.39 -15.30
C THR A 217 -7.40 -1.54 -13.83
N SER A 218 -6.69 -2.60 -13.47
CA SER A 218 -6.23 -2.86 -12.10
C SER A 218 -4.97 -2.08 -11.76
N VAL A 219 -4.88 -1.67 -10.49
CA VAL A 219 -3.70 -1.04 -9.88
C VAL A 219 -3.36 -1.79 -8.61
N LEU A 220 -2.09 -2.17 -8.45
CA LEU A 220 -1.58 -2.78 -7.23
C LEU A 220 -1.75 -1.82 -6.05
N ALA A 221 -2.42 -2.27 -4.98
CA ALA A 221 -2.52 -1.53 -3.74
C ALA A 221 -1.29 -1.78 -2.84
N CYS A 222 -0.96 -0.79 -2.02
CA CYS A 222 0.10 -0.87 -1.01
C CYS A 222 -0.45 -0.51 0.38
N ALA A 223 -0.59 -1.50 1.24
CA ALA A 223 -0.95 -1.27 2.64
C ALA A 223 0.23 -0.63 3.38
N LYS A 224 0.05 0.57 3.96
CA LYS A 224 1.14 1.32 4.59
C LYS A 224 0.76 2.06 5.88
N HIS A 225 1.68 2.37 6.80
CA HIS A 225 3.08 1.91 6.83
C HIS A 225 3.27 0.89 7.97
N PHE A 226 3.72 -0.31 7.62
CA PHE A 226 3.75 -1.46 8.50
C PHE A 226 4.90 -1.34 9.52
N VAL A 227 4.64 -1.35 10.83
CA VAL A 227 3.34 -1.20 11.49
C VAL A 227 3.47 -0.31 12.71
N GLY A 228 2.39 0.36 13.09
CA GLY A 228 2.35 1.22 14.28
C GLY A 228 2.71 2.68 14.01
N ASP A 229 2.77 3.10 12.75
CA ASP A 229 3.02 4.49 12.33
C ASP A 229 2.10 5.52 13.01
N GLY A 230 0.81 5.22 13.15
CA GLY A 230 -0.15 6.11 13.84
C GLY A 230 -0.05 6.11 15.38
N GLY A 231 0.84 5.31 15.98
CA GLY A 231 0.96 5.10 17.43
C GLY A 231 2.16 5.76 18.08
N THR A 232 2.87 6.65 17.38
CA THR A 232 4.12 7.21 17.90
C THR A 232 3.90 8.12 19.11
N THR A 233 4.80 8.05 20.09
CA THR A 233 4.76 8.83 21.32
C THR A 233 4.72 10.33 21.01
N ARG A 234 3.64 10.98 21.46
CA ARG A 234 3.31 12.40 21.21
C ARG A 234 3.02 12.75 19.74
N GLY A 235 2.72 11.77 18.90
CA GLY A 235 2.47 11.96 17.47
C GLY A 235 3.70 12.45 16.70
N VAL A 236 4.91 12.17 17.18
CA VAL A 236 6.13 12.54 16.45
C VAL A 236 6.26 11.65 15.21
N ASP A 237 6.26 12.25 14.02
CA ASP A 237 6.41 11.51 12.77
C ASP A 237 7.73 10.72 12.76
N GLN A 238 7.70 9.49 12.23
CA GLN A 238 8.83 8.54 12.23
C GLN A 238 9.36 8.16 13.63
N GLY A 239 8.62 8.53 14.68
CA GLY A 239 9.02 8.37 16.08
C GLY A 239 8.90 6.93 16.61
N HIS A 240 8.69 6.85 17.93
CA HIS A 240 8.69 5.61 18.68
C HIS A 240 7.26 5.20 19.02
N THR A 241 6.84 4.01 18.60
CA THR A 241 5.60 3.39 19.05
C THR A 241 5.93 2.46 20.21
N GLU A 242 5.50 2.84 21.41
CA GLU A 242 5.88 2.19 22.66
C GLU A 242 4.66 1.47 23.25
N CYS A 243 4.53 0.18 22.96
CA CYS A 243 3.42 -0.64 23.45
C CYS A 243 3.78 -2.12 23.45
N ASP A 244 3.04 -2.92 24.21
CA ASP A 244 3.19 -4.38 24.14
C ASP A 244 2.66 -4.96 22.80
N LEU A 245 3.04 -6.20 22.49
CA LEU A 245 2.66 -6.85 21.23
C LEU A 245 1.13 -7.02 21.11
N ALA A 246 0.44 -7.23 22.22
CA ALA A 246 -1.02 -7.36 22.23
C ALA A 246 -1.69 -6.05 21.80
N THR A 247 -1.22 -4.92 22.30
CA THR A 247 -1.69 -3.57 21.93
C THR A 247 -1.35 -3.28 20.47
N LEU A 248 -0.12 -3.57 20.02
CA LEU A 248 0.27 -3.42 18.62
C LEU A 248 -0.69 -4.20 17.70
N ARG A 249 -0.99 -5.46 18.05
CA ARG A 249 -1.91 -6.33 17.29
C ARG A 249 -3.35 -5.83 17.33
N ASN A 250 -3.84 -5.40 18.48
CA ASN A 250 -5.24 -4.99 18.62
C ASN A 250 -5.52 -3.61 18.00
N ILE A 251 -4.55 -2.71 17.98
CA ILE A 251 -4.75 -1.34 17.51
C ILE A 251 -4.22 -1.13 16.09
N HIS A 252 -3.00 -1.59 15.80
CA HIS A 252 -2.30 -1.17 14.58
C HIS A 252 -2.30 -2.23 13.48
N LEU A 253 -2.69 -3.47 13.79
CA LEU A 253 -2.74 -4.56 12.83
C LEU A 253 -4.09 -4.77 12.09
N PRO A 254 -5.28 -4.41 12.62
CA PRO A 254 -6.56 -4.76 11.98
C PRO A 254 -6.68 -4.28 10.52
N GLY A 255 -6.19 -3.06 10.23
CA GLY A 255 -6.10 -2.54 8.86
C GLY A 255 -5.42 -3.51 7.89
N TYR A 256 -4.27 -4.06 8.29
CA TYR A 256 -3.50 -4.99 7.46
C TYR A 256 -4.19 -6.33 7.29
N LEU A 257 -4.88 -6.85 8.32
CA LEU A 257 -5.67 -8.08 8.20
C LEU A 257 -6.78 -7.91 7.16
N GLY A 258 -7.51 -6.80 7.21
CA GLY A 258 -8.53 -6.45 6.23
C GLY A 258 -7.96 -6.30 4.82
N ALA A 259 -6.84 -5.58 4.68
CA ALA A 259 -6.17 -5.36 3.40
C ALA A 259 -5.64 -6.65 2.76
N ILE A 260 -4.95 -7.50 3.53
CA ILE A 260 -4.43 -8.80 3.06
C ILE A 260 -5.57 -9.71 2.65
N LYS A 261 -6.65 -9.78 3.44
CA LYS A 261 -7.86 -10.54 3.11
C LYS A 261 -8.55 -10.02 1.83
N ALA A 262 -8.48 -8.72 1.59
CA ALA A 262 -8.96 -8.09 0.35
C ALA A 262 -8.00 -8.27 -0.85
N GLY A 263 -6.86 -8.92 -0.65
CA GLY A 263 -5.90 -9.25 -1.71
C GLY A 263 -4.74 -8.27 -1.89
N ALA A 264 -4.53 -7.33 -0.95
CA ALA A 264 -3.39 -6.41 -1.02
C ALA A 264 -2.09 -7.19 -1.19
N SER A 265 -1.33 -6.82 -2.22
CA SER A 265 -0.17 -7.60 -2.68
C SER A 265 1.16 -6.83 -2.57
N SER A 266 1.13 -5.64 -1.98
CA SER A 266 2.30 -4.88 -1.54
C SER A 266 2.07 -4.32 -0.13
N VAL A 267 3.13 -4.29 0.67
CA VAL A 267 3.15 -3.63 1.99
C VAL A 267 4.37 -2.73 2.08
N MET A 268 4.20 -1.50 2.53
CA MET A 268 5.32 -0.58 2.78
C MET A 268 5.67 -0.56 4.27
N ALA A 269 6.92 -0.77 4.62
CA ALA A 269 7.38 -0.71 6.01
C ALA A 269 7.50 0.74 6.51
N SER A 270 7.17 1.01 7.78
CA SER A 270 7.19 2.35 8.39
C SER A 270 8.58 2.85 8.77
N TYR A 271 8.86 4.16 8.70
CA TYR A 271 10.07 4.72 9.35
C TYR A 271 10.10 4.54 10.87
N SER A 272 8.92 4.40 11.48
CA SER A 272 8.79 4.33 12.93
C SER A 272 9.55 3.13 13.51
N ASN A 273 9.76 3.17 14.82
CA ASN A 273 10.28 2.03 15.55
C ASN A 273 9.26 1.54 16.56
N TRP A 274 9.31 0.25 16.88
CA TRP A 274 8.50 -0.36 17.93
C TRP A 274 9.42 -0.78 19.05
N ASN A 275 9.21 -0.24 20.25
CA ASN A 275 10.04 -0.50 21.44
C ASN A 275 11.55 -0.41 21.15
N GLY A 276 11.98 0.62 20.40
CA GLY A 276 13.38 0.89 20.10
C GLY A 276 13.94 0.19 18.84
N LYS A 277 13.20 -0.73 18.21
CA LYS A 277 13.63 -1.43 16.97
C LYS A 277 12.96 -0.82 15.74
N LYS A 278 13.77 -0.25 14.83
CA LYS A 278 13.31 0.32 13.55
C LYS A 278 12.58 -0.73 12.71
N MET A 279 11.42 -0.41 12.13
CA MET A 279 10.63 -1.38 11.36
C MET A 279 11.40 -1.94 10.17
N HIS A 280 12.13 -1.11 9.41
CA HIS A 280 12.93 -1.57 8.26
C HIS A 280 14.01 -2.59 8.62
N GLY A 281 14.41 -2.72 9.88
CA GLY A 281 15.34 -3.74 10.38
C GLY A 281 14.67 -4.80 11.26
N ASN A 282 13.33 -4.86 11.30
CA ASN A 282 12.62 -5.71 12.25
C ASN A 282 12.17 -7.04 11.64
N HIS A 283 13.06 -8.05 11.67
CA HIS A 283 12.75 -9.41 11.20
C HIS A 283 11.49 -10.01 11.83
N ASP A 284 11.35 -9.88 13.15
CA ASP A 284 10.24 -10.46 13.90
C ASP A 284 8.87 -9.96 13.40
N LEU A 285 8.80 -8.70 12.96
CA LEU A 285 7.57 -8.12 12.43
C LEU A 285 7.42 -8.29 10.91
N LEU A 286 8.47 -8.01 10.13
CA LEU A 286 8.40 -8.06 8.66
C LEU A 286 8.37 -9.49 8.12
N THR A 287 9.11 -10.40 8.75
CA THR A 287 9.21 -11.79 8.30
C THR A 287 8.35 -12.71 9.14
N ASP A 288 8.54 -12.74 10.46
CA ASP A 288 7.84 -13.74 11.30
C ASP A 288 6.35 -13.42 11.45
N LEU A 289 5.98 -12.17 11.73
CA LEU A 289 4.58 -11.78 11.78
C LEU A 289 3.97 -11.64 10.37
N LEU A 290 4.44 -10.70 9.55
CA LEU A 290 3.77 -10.37 8.29
C LEU A 290 3.82 -11.50 7.27
N LYS A 291 5.02 -11.98 6.92
CA LYS A 291 5.16 -12.99 5.85
C LYS A 291 4.74 -14.39 6.30
N LYS A 292 5.08 -14.80 7.52
CA LYS A 292 4.81 -16.17 8.02
C LYS A 292 3.46 -16.26 8.74
N GLU A 293 3.28 -15.57 9.86
CA GLU A 293 2.06 -15.70 10.68
C GLU A 293 0.80 -15.22 9.94
N LEU A 294 0.86 -14.07 9.27
CA LEU A 294 -0.26 -13.52 8.52
C LEU A 294 -0.37 -14.09 7.09
N GLY A 295 0.60 -14.88 6.65
CA GLY A 295 0.59 -15.48 5.31
C GLY A 295 0.66 -14.48 4.16
N PHE A 296 1.34 -13.33 4.34
CA PHE A 296 1.49 -12.36 3.26
C PHE A 296 2.40 -12.91 2.15
N HIS A 297 1.82 -13.12 0.97
CA HIS A 297 2.51 -13.67 -0.21
C HIS A 297 2.95 -12.60 -1.24
N GLY A 298 2.59 -11.33 -1.03
CA GLY A 298 3.10 -10.21 -1.83
C GLY A 298 4.54 -9.83 -1.47
N PHE A 299 4.95 -8.64 -1.89
CA PHE A 299 6.29 -8.11 -1.58
C PHE A 299 6.23 -6.91 -0.61
N VAL A 300 7.29 -6.76 0.17
CA VAL A 300 7.48 -5.67 1.13
C VAL A 300 8.43 -4.63 0.52
N VAL A 301 7.97 -3.40 0.39
CA VAL A 301 8.79 -2.26 -0.05
C VAL A 301 9.25 -1.42 1.16
N SER A 302 10.45 -0.84 1.09
CA SER A 302 10.84 0.19 2.06
C SER A 302 10.04 1.48 1.85
N ASP A 303 10.09 2.37 2.84
CA ASP A 303 9.71 3.77 2.63
C ASP A 303 10.94 4.50 2.04
N TRP A 304 10.76 5.75 1.62
CA TRP A 304 11.73 6.58 0.90
C TRP A 304 13.05 6.79 1.67
N ALA A 305 14.17 6.22 1.17
CA ALA A 305 15.47 6.25 1.87
C ALA A 305 15.41 5.75 3.33
N ALA A 306 14.42 4.93 3.68
CA ALA A 306 14.19 4.59 5.08
C ALA A 306 15.25 3.66 5.66
N ILE A 307 15.88 2.83 4.80
CA ILE A 307 16.96 1.96 5.24
C ILE A 307 18.17 2.77 5.71
N ASP A 308 18.37 3.99 5.20
CA ASP A 308 19.45 4.90 5.57
C ASP A 308 19.40 5.29 7.06
N GLN A 309 18.24 5.16 7.71
CA GLN A 309 18.06 5.43 9.14
C GLN A 309 18.48 4.25 10.04
N LEU A 310 18.83 3.09 9.47
CA LEU A 310 19.24 1.91 10.23
C LEU A 310 20.69 1.99 10.70
N SER A 311 21.56 2.61 9.90
CA SER A 311 22.99 2.72 10.19
C SER A 311 23.60 3.89 9.42
N HIS A 312 24.65 4.50 9.98
CA HIS A 312 25.47 5.48 9.26
C HIS A 312 26.28 4.85 8.12
N ASP A 313 26.58 3.54 8.22
CA ASP A 313 27.18 2.74 7.17
C ASP A 313 26.09 2.11 6.30
N TYR A 314 26.05 2.49 5.03
CA TYR A 314 24.98 2.08 4.12
C TYR A 314 25.01 0.58 3.83
N LYS A 315 26.20 -0.04 3.78
CA LYS A 315 26.31 -1.49 3.60
C LYS A 315 25.66 -2.26 4.76
N THR A 316 25.90 -1.84 6.00
CA THR A 316 25.23 -2.39 7.19
C THR A 316 23.72 -2.15 7.16
N ALA A 317 23.25 -0.99 6.70
CA ALA A 317 21.83 -0.70 6.55
C ALA A 317 21.15 -1.62 5.51
N ILE A 318 21.81 -1.86 4.37
CA ILE A 318 21.34 -2.81 3.34
C ILE A 318 21.28 -4.23 3.91
N GLU A 319 22.35 -4.70 4.55
CA GLU A 319 22.39 -6.03 5.17
C GLU A 319 21.23 -6.22 6.15
N THR A 320 21.05 -5.25 7.06
CA THR A 320 20.01 -5.29 8.10
C THR A 320 18.62 -5.32 7.50
N SER A 321 18.32 -4.46 6.52
CA SER A 321 16.99 -4.34 5.93
C SER A 321 16.59 -5.54 5.06
N ILE A 322 17.52 -6.01 4.22
CA ILE A 322 17.26 -7.17 3.35
C ILE A 322 17.11 -8.44 4.18
N ASN A 323 17.95 -8.63 5.21
CA ASN A 323 17.81 -9.78 6.11
C ASN A 323 16.57 -9.68 7.00
N ALA A 324 16.07 -8.49 7.31
CA ALA A 324 14.81 -8.33 8.05
C ALA A 324 13.57 -8.74 7.23
N GLY A 325 13.64 -8.69 5.91
CA GLY A 325 12.55 -9.14 5.04
C GLY A 325 12.08 -8.13 4.01
N ILE A 326 12.73 -6.97 3.86
CA ILE A 326 12.44 -6.04 2.75
C ILE A 326 12.73 -6.74 1.41
N ASP A 327 11.81 -6.61 0.46
CA ASP A 327 11.90 -7.21 -0.88
C ASP A 327 12.34 -6.20 -1.93
N MET A 328 11.89 -4.95 -1.81
CA MET A 328 12.22 -3.86 -2.72
C MET A 328 12.61 -2.61 -1.93
N VAL A 329 13.69 -1.95 -2.33
CA VAL A 329 14.20 -0.75 -1.66
C VAL A 329 13.90 0.48 -2.51
N MET A 330 13.23 1.47 -1.90
CA MET A 330 12.87 2.76 -2.48
C MET A 330 14.03 3.76 -2.32
N ILE A 331 14.72 4.06 -3.42
CA ILE A 331 15.96 4.83 -3.42
C ILE A 331 15.77 6.15 -4.17
N PRO A 332 15.91 7.29 -3.49
CA PRO A 332 15.67 8.59 -4.11
C PRO A 332 16.89 9.22 -4.77
N ASN A 333 18.07 8.64 -4.54
CA ASN A 333 19.34 9.26 -4.89
C ASN A 333 19.95 8.61 -6.14
N GLY A 334 20.40 9.46 -7.07
CA GLY A 334 21.11 9.05 -8.29
C GLY A 334 22.64 9.00 -8.13
N PRO A 335 23.39 8.50 -9.12
CA PRO A 335 24.84 8.37 -9.04
C PRO A 335 25.50 9.70 -8.70
N GLY A 336 26.50 9.67 -7.81
CA GLY A 336 27.17 10.87 -7.30
C GLY A 336 26.53 11.49 -6.05
N GLN A 337 25.35 11.01 -5.63
CA GLN A 337 24.76 11.32 -4.33
C GLN A 337 24.99 10.17 -3.34
N LYS A 338 24.94 10.46 -2.04
CA LYS A 338 25.09 9.45 -0.98
C LYS A 338 23.91 8.46 -1.02
N ASN A 339 24.18 7.17 -0.78
CA ASN A 339 23.16 6.13 -0.68
C ASN A 339 22.32 6.01 -1.97
N ASN A 340 23.00 6.07 -3.12
CA ASN A 340 22.35 6.03 -4.42
C ASN A 340 22.07 4.59 -4.90
N TYR A 341 21.28 4.44 -5.96
CA TYR A 341 20.88 3.12 -6.45
C TYR A 341 22.04 2.27 -7.00
N VAL A 342 23.07 2.87 -7.59
CA VAL A 342 24.26 2.12 -8.08
C VAL A 342 25.08 1.60 -6.91
N GLU A 343 25.23 2.43 -5.87
CA GLU A 343 25.85 2.03 -4.61
C GLU A 343 25.07 0.91 -3.93
N PHE A 344 23.74 1.00 -3.85
CA PHE A 344 22.88 -0.08 -3.33
C PHE A 344 23.11 -1.40 -4.07
N ILE A 345 23.03 -1.39 -5.40
CA ILE A 345 23.21 -2.59 -6.24
C ILE A 345 24.59 -3.21 -5.99
N THR A 346 25.63 -2.38 -5.96
CA THR A 346 27.02 -2.81 -5.75
C THR A 346 27.21 -3.43 -4.37
N LEU A 347 26.78 -2.74 -3.32
CA LEU A 347 26.96 -3.19 -1.94
C LEU A 347 26.11 -4.43 -1.62
N LEU A 348 24.88 -4.54 -2.15
CA LEU A 348 24.07 -5.75 -1.99
C LEU A 348 24.72 -6.95 -2.67
N LYS A 349 25.32 -6.77 -3.85
CA LYS A 349 26.06 -7.83 -4.54
C LYS A 349 27.26 -8.29 -3.72
N GLU A 350 28.01 -7.36 -3.13
CA GLU A 350 29.11 -7.67 -2.21
C GLU A 350 28.62 -8.46 -0.99
N LEU A 351 27.55 -8.04 -0.34
CA LEU A 351 26.97 -8.73 0.82
C LEU A 351 26.56 -10.18 0.49
N VAL A 352 26.05 -10.43 -0.72
CA VAL A 352 25.72 -11.78 -1.18
C VAL A 352 26.98 -12.61 -1.42
N ASN A 353 28.02 -12.02 -2.01
CA ASN A 353 29.30 -12.70 -2.25
C ASN A 353 30.06 -12.97 -0.94
N GLU A 354 29.90 -12.13 0.06
CA GLU A 354 30.42 -12.30 1.43
C GLU A 354 29.60 -13.32 2.24
N GLY A 355 28.43 -13.75 1.76
CA GLY A 355 27.53 -14.66 2.47
C GLY A 355 26.74 -14.03 3.62
N LYS A 356 26.81 -12.70 3.78
CA LYS A 356 26.06 -11.94 4.80
C LYS A 356 24.59 -11.77 4.46
N VAL A 357 24.26 -11.71 3.18
CA VAL A 357 22.89 -11.86 2.67
C VAL A 357 22.82 -13.17 1.89
N PRO A 358 22.08 -14.18 2.36
CA PRO A 358 22.05 -15.47 1.68
C PRO A 358 21.32 -15.35 0.33
N ARG A 359 21.77 -16.09 -0.68
CA ARG A 359 21.13 -16.12 -2.02
C ARG A 359 19.65 -16.49 -1.96
N SER A 360 19.24 -17.32 -0.99
CA SER A 360 17.85 -17.67 -0.77
C SER A 360 16.97 -16.46 -0.37
N ARG A 361 17.54 -15.46 0.32
CA ARG A 361 16.83 -14.22 0.66
C ARG A 361 16.59 -13.36 -0.59
N ILE A 362 17.59 -13.28 -1.47
CA ILE A 362 17.45 -12.63 -2.78
C ILE A 362 16.38 -13.34 -3.62
N ASP A 363 16.42 -14.67 -3.67
CA ASP A 363 15.43 -15.45 -4.42
C ASP A 363 14.01 -15.31 -3.86
N ASP A 364 13.82 -15.22 -2.54
CA ASP A 364 12.51 -14.93 -1.92
C ASP A 364 12.00 -13.54 -2.32
N ALA A 365 12.84 -12.50 -2.20
CA ALA A 365 12.47 -11.14 -2.58
C ALA A 365 12.03 -11.05 -4.04
N VAL A 366 12.86 -11.55 -4.95
CA VAL A 366 12.61 -11.47 -6.39
C VAL A 366 11.43 -12.34 -6.79
N ARG A 367 11.24 -13.51 -6.19
CA ARG A 367 10.05 -14.34 -6.42
C ARG A 367 8.77 -13.59 -6.10
N ARG A 368 8.71 -12.89 -4.96
CA ARG A 368 7.53 -12.09 -4.57
C ARG A 368 7.27 -10.96 -5.56
N ILE A 369 8.31 -10.23 -5.97
CA ILE A 369 8.20 -9.14 -6.94
C ILE A 369 7.72 -9.65 -8.30
N LEU A 370 8.36 -10.69 -8.83
CA LEU A 370 8.01 -11.27 -10.13
C LEU A 370 6.62 -11.90 -10.11
N PHE A 371 6.23 -12.57 -9.02
CA PHE A 371 4.89 -13.14 -8.88
C PHE A 371 3.82 -12.07 -9.04
N ILE A 372 3.98 -10.92 -8.39
CA ILE A 372 3.02 -9.82 -8.53
C ILE A 372 3.05 -9.23 -9.95
N LYS A 373 4.23 -9.03 -10.55
CA LYS A 373 4.32 -8.55 -11.94
C LYS A 373 3.66 -9.50 -12.96
N CYS A 374 3.83 -10.81 -12.77
CA CYS A 374 3.20 -11.84 -13.60
C CYS A 374 1.68 -11.88 -13.37
N LYS A 375 1.24 -11.81 -12.12
CA LYS A 375 -0.19 -11.76 -11.76
C LYS A 375 -0.89 -10.52 -12.33
N MET A 376 -0.18 -9.39 -12.41
CA MET A 376 -0.65 -8.16 -13.04
C MET A 376 -0.58 -8.17 -14.58
N GLN A 377 -0.04 -9.23 -15.19
CA GLN A 377 0.12 -9.36 -16.64
C GLN A 377 0.81 -8.14 -17.29
N LEU A 378 1.79 -7.54 -16.59
CA LEU A 378 2.46 -6.31 -17.05
C LEU A 378 3.16 -6.48 -18.40
N SER A 379 3.56 -7.70 -18.76
CA SER A 379 4.22 -7.99 -20.04
C SER A 379 3.26 -7.94 -21.22
N ASP A 380 1.97 -8.17 -21.01
CA ASP A 380 0.97 -8.22 -22.07
C ASP A 380 0.51 -6.81 -22.46
N HIS A 381 0.54 -5.89 -21.49
CA HIS A 381 0.18 -4.48 -21.65
C HIS A 381 1.21 -3.56 -20.98
N PRO A 382 2.46 -3.50 -21.50
CA PRO A 382 3.54 -2.78 -20.82
C PRO A 382 3.43 -1.26 -20.96
N PHE A 383 2.62 -0.75 -21.89
CA PHE A 383 2.49 0.68 -22.20
C PHE A 383 1.12 1.24 -21.80
N SER A 384 1.03 2.57 -21.77
CA SER A 384 -0.19 3.32 -21.49
C SER A 384 -1.27 3.13 -22.58
N ASP A 385 -2.54 3.31 -22.19
CA ASP A 385 -3.69 3.28 -23.12
C ASP A 385 -4.24 4.71 -23.31
N PRO A 386 -4.11 5.30 -24.51
CA PRO A 386 -4.60 6.65 -24.80
C PRO A 386 -6.09 6.87 -24.54
N ALA A 387 -6.93 5.84 -24.68
CA ALA A 387 -8.36 5.95 -24.41
C ALA A 387 -8.60 6.23 -22.92
N LEU A 388 -7.87 5.56 -22.04
CA LEU A 388 -7.96 5.75 -20.59
C LEU A 388 -7.35 7.10 -20.15
N THR A 389 -6.29 7.57 -20.81
CA THR A 389 -5.72 8.90 -20.56
C THR A 389 -6.75 10.02 -20.72
N SER A 390 -7.64 9.91 -21.71
CA SER A 390 -8.67 10.93 -21.97
C SER A 390 -9.78 11.00 -20.91
N ALA A 391 -9.92 9.96 -20.08
CA ALA A 391 -10.94 9.87 -19.03
C ALA A 391 -10.50 10.49 -17.69
N VAL A 392 -9.21 10.84 -17.54
CA VAL A 392 -8.67 11.47 -16.33
C VAL A 392 -9.38 12.80 -16.07
N GLY A 393 -9.87 13.01 -14.85
CA GLY A 393 -10.54 14.25 -14.48
C GLY A 393 -11.99 14.37 -14.95
N SER A 394 -12.62 13.28 -15.39
CA SER A 394 -13.96 13.30 -15.97
C SER A 394 -15.03 13.88 -15.02
N ALA A 395 -16.11 14.44 -15.59
CA ALA A 395 -17.23 14.96 -14.81
C ALA A 395 -17.90 13.87 -13.95
N GLY A 396 -17.96 12.62 -14.44
CA GLY A 396 -18.48 11.47 -13.70
C GLY A 396 -17.62 11.14 -12.48
N HIS A 397 -16.29 11.17 -12.61
CA HIS A 397 -15.36 10.99 -11.50
C HIS A 397 -15.52 12.10 -10.45
N ARG A 398 -15.59 13.38 -10.89
CA ARG A 398 -15.78 14.54 -10.00
C ARG A 398 -17.12 14.51 -9.26
N GLN A 399 -18.15 13.90 -9.84
CA GLN A 399 -19.44 13.74 -9.17
C GLN A 399 -19.32 12.82 -7.94
N VAL A 400 -18.52 11.75 -8.02
CA VAL A 400 -18.25 10.88 -6.88
C VAL A 400 -17.42 11.60 -5.83
N ALA A 401 -16.36 12.33 -6.22
CA ALA A 401 -15.60 13.14 -5.26
C ALA A 401 -16.48 14.18 -4.54
N ARG A 402 -17.41 14.82 -5.26
CA ARG A 402 -18.41 15.73 -4.68
C ARG A 402 -19.35 15.02 -3.70
N GLU A 403 -19.70 13.76 -3.96
CA GLU A 403 -20.47 12.95 -3.01
C GLU A 403 -19.64 12.64 -1.75
N CYS A 404 -18.37 12.25 -1.91
CA CYS A 404 -17.46 12.02 -0.79
C CYS A 404 -17.34 13.28 0.08
N VAL A 405 -17.07 14.44 -0.53
CA VAL A 405 -17.00 15.73 0.17
C VAL A 405 -18.30 16.00 0.95
N ARG A 406 -19.47 15.74 0.37
CA ARG A 406 -20.75 15.97 1.04
C ARG A 406 -20.92 15.06 2.26
N LYS A 407 -20.58 13.78 2.14
CA LYS A 407 -20.73 12.79 3.21
C LYS A 407 -19.63 12.90 4.28
N SER A 408 -18.50 13.54 3.98
CA SER A 408 -17.41 13.72 4.95
C SER A 408 -17.63 14.88 5.93
N LEU A 409 -18.63 15.74 5.70
CA LEU A 409 -18.89 16.89 6.57
C LEU A 409 -19.50 16.46 7.90
N VAL A 410 -18.83 16.84 8.99
CA VAL A 410 -19.33 16.62 10.36
C VAL A 410 -19.94 17.93 10.88
N LEU A 411 -21.27 17.95 11.07
CA LEU A 411 -21.96 19.12 11.63
C LEU A 411 -21.77 19.17 13.16
N LEU A 412 -20.83 19.99 13.62
CA LEU A 412 -20.53 20.12 15.05
C LEU A 412 -21.54 20.99 15.80
N LYS A 413 -22.14 21.99 15.14
CA LYS A 413 -23.03 22.97 15.77
C LYS A 413 -24.05 23.52 14.77
N ASN A 414 -25.32 23.56 15.16
CA ASN A 414 -26.40 24.20 14.37
C ASN A 414 -27.41 24.90 15.30
N GLU A 415 -27.09 26.12 15.73
CA GLU A 415 -27.99 26.93 16.55
C GLU A 415 -29.01 27.69 15.70
N LYS A 416 -30.20 27.92 16.27
CA LYS A 416 -31.29 28.71 15.64
C LYS A 416 -31.67 28.25 14.22
N ARG A 417 -31.39 26.99 13.88
CA ARG A 417 -31.61 26.41 12.54
C ARG A 417 -30.92 27.23 11.44
N ALA A 418 -29.69 27.67 11.68
CA ALA A 418 -28.90 28.42 10.71
C ALA A 418 -28.65 27.61 9.42
N LEU A 419 -28.52 26.29 9.51
CA LEU A 419 -28.40 25.39 8.37
C LEU A 419 -29.67 24.52 8.17
N PRO A 420 -30.08 24.25 6.91
CA PRO A 420 -29.46 24.71 5.67
C PRO A 420 -29.76 26.18 5.35
N LEU A 421 -28.81 26.89 4.72
CA LEU A 421 -29.02 28.26 4.26
C LEU A 421 -30.13 28.32 3.18
N SER A 422 -30.97 29.35 3.24
CA SER A 422 -31.99 29.58 2.21
C SER A 422 -31.36 29.98 0.88
N LYS A 423 -31.78 29.33 -0.21
CA LYS A 423 -31.43 29.71 -1.58
C LYS A 423 -32.08 31.02 -2.05
N GLN A 424 -33.02 31.57 -1.26
CA GLN A 424 -33.74 32.80 -1.53
C GLN A 424 -33.21 33.99 -0.71
N ALA A 425 -32.09 33.82 0.00
CA ALA A 425 -31.46 34.90 0.74
C ALA A 425 -31.14 36.07 -0.20
N ARG A 426 -31.58 37.28 0.17
CA ARG A 426 -31.36 38.49 -0.65
C ARG A 426 -29.88 38.88 -0.76
N ARG A 427 -29.07 38.49 0.23
CA ARG A 427 -27.63 38.75 0.28
C ARG A 427 -26.95 37.64 1.07
N LEU A 428 -25.85 37.14 0.53
CA LEU A 428 -24.92 36.23 1.20
C LEU A 428 -23.54 36.88 1.17
N VAL A 429 -22.75 36.63 2.22
CA VAL A 429 -21.34 37.05 2.29
C VAL A 429 -20.52 35.78 2.46
N VAL A 430 -19.49 35.63 1.64
CA VAL A 430 -18.48 34.57 1.76
C VAL A 430 -17.19 35.25 2.22
N ALA A 431 -16.61 34.76 3.32
CA ALA A 431 -15.40 35.29 3.92
C ALA A 431 -14.56 34.15 4.49
N GLY A 432 -13.25 34.39 4.66
CA GLY A 432 -12.25 33.38 5.02
C GLY A 432 -11.09 33.40 4.02
N GLN A 433 -9.96 32.78 4.38
CA GLN A 433 -8.87 32.56 3.44
C GLN A 433 -9.35 31.61 2.34
N ALA A 434 -8.98 31.91 1.09
CA ALA A 434 -9.33 31.12 -0.09
C ALA A 434 -8.48 29.85 -0.20
#